data_AF-A0A957GF61-F1
#
_entry.id   AF-A0A957GF61-F1
#
_cell.length_a   1.000
_cell.length_b   1.000
_cell.length_c   1.000
_cell.angle_alpha   90.00
_cell.angle_beta   90.00
_cell.angle_gamma   90.00
#
_symmetry.space_group_name_H-M   'P 1'
#
loop_
_entity.id
_entity.type
_entity.pdbx_description
1 polymer ?
#
loop_
_entity_poly.entity_id
_entity_poly.type
_entity_poly.pdbx_seq_one_letter_code
_entity_poly.pdbx_strand_id
1 'polypeptide(L)'
;MIKEALIRFARKVVENVLSQLMQQLNVVQEQAFSPMQMMVKMVMDGVWVGRGADAFVDEVQSIMMPGVGRIGDTMSTFGKNIQNAVNVIDEADEQVSNAVNGLADMFGSIY
;
A
#
# COMPACT_ATOMS: atom_id res chain seq x y z
N MET A 1 21.53 -17.51 12.71
CA MET A 1 21.21 -18.38 11.55
C MET A 1 19.72 -18.61 11.31
N ILE A 2 18.97 -19.44 12.07
CA ILE A 2 17.54 -19.72 11.73
C ILE A 2 16.64 -18.49 11.92
N LYS A 3 16.82 -17.72 13.00
CA LYS A 3 16.03 -16.51 13.27
C LYS A 3 16.24 -15.41 12.21
N GLU A 4 17.49 -15.12 11.84
CA GLU A 4 17.81 -14.18 10.76
C GLU A 4 17.27 -14.65 9.40
N ALA A 5 17.29 -15.95 9.11
CA ALA A 5 16.71 -16.49 7.88
C ALA A 5 15.19 -16.30 7.84
N LEU A 6 14.50 -16.47 8.98
CA LEU A 6 13.06 -16.25 9.10
C LEU A 6 12.70 -14.76 8.98
N ILE A 7 13.47 -13.85 9.60
CA ILE A 7 13.25 -12.40 9.47
C ILE A 7 13.50 -11.94 8.03
N ARG A 8 14.58 -12.40 7.38
CA ARG A 8 14.84 -12.10 5.96
C ARG A 8 13.76 -12.67 5.03
N PHE A 9 13.24 -13.85 5.33
CA PHE A 9 12.12 -14.43 4.58
C PHE A 9 10.84 -13.60 4.77
N ALA A 10 10.51 -13.23 6.01
CA ALA A 10 9.37 -12.37 6.31
C ALA A 10 9.47 -11.02 5.59
N ARG A 11 10.66 -10.39 5.60
CA ARG A 11 10.92 -9.14 4.86
C ARG A 11 10.61 -9.30 3.37
N LYS A 12 11.14 -10.35 2.73
CA LYS A 12 10.88 -10.62 1.30
C LYS A 12 9.41 -10.84 1.00
N VAL A 13 8.68 -11.55 1.87
CA VAL A 13 7.23 -11.74 1.69
C VAL A 13 6.51 -10.40 1.76
N VAL A 14 6.86 -9.56 2.73
CA VAL A 14 6.26 -8.24 2.91
C VAL A 14 6.57 -7.30 1.75
N GLU A 15 7.83 -7.24 1.29
CA GLU A 15 8.25 -6.46 0.12
C GLU A 15 7.49 -6.89 -1.14
N ASN A 16 7.27 -8.19 -1.32
CA ASN A 16 6.46 -8.71 -2.44
C ASN A 16 4.99 -8.25 -2.33
N VAL A 17 4.39 -8.30 -1.14
CA VAL A 17 3.02 -7.82 -0.91
C VAL A 17 2.92 -6.32 -1.17
N LEU A 18 3.88 -5.52 -0.71
CA LEU A 18 3.95 -4.08 -0.98
C LEU A 18 4.04 -3.79 -2.48
N SER A 19 4.91 -4.50 -3.20
CA SER A 19 5.06 -4.35 -4.64
C SER A 19 3.75 -4.66 -5.38
N GLN A 20 3.09 -5.76 -5.02
CA GLN A 20 1.80 -6.14 -5.60
C GLN A 20 0.70 -5.11 -5.28
N LEU A 21 0.67 -4.57 -4.06
CA LEU A 21 -0.29 -3.52 -3.67
C LEU A 21 -0.08 -2.24 -4.50
N MET A 22 1.17 -1.81 -4.68
CA MET A 22 1.49 -0.64 -5.48
C MET A 22 1.11 -0.83 -6.95
N GLN A 23 1.33 -2.03 -7.51
CA GLN A 23 0.88 -2.35 -8.86
C GLN A 23 -0.64 -2.29 -8.99
N GLN A 24 -1.38 -2.86 -8.03
CA GLN A 24 -2.84 -2.79 -8.04
C GLN A 24 -3.36 -1.36 -7.90
N LEU A 25 -2.70 -0.53 -7.10
CA LEU A 25 -3.03 0.89 -6.97
C LEU A 25 -2.85 1.64 -8.29
N ASN A 26 -1.75 1.41 -9.01
CA ASN A 26 -1.53 2.00 -10.33
C ASN A 26 -2.59 1.53 -11.34
N VAL A 27 -2.94 0.23 -11.33
CA VAL A 27 -4.02 -0.31 -12.18
C VAL A 27 -5.35 0.38 -11.89
N VAL A 28 -5.71 0.55 -10.62
CA VAL A 28 -6.97 1.20 -10.23
C VAL A 28 -6.99 2.68 -10.68
N GLN A 29 -5.89 3.40 -10.53
CA GLN A 29 -5.81 4.79 -10.98
C GLN A 29 -5.83 4.92 -12.52
N GLU A 30 -4.98 4.17 -13.20
CA GLU A 30 -4.78 4.32 -14.65
C GLU A 30 -5.88 3.66 -15.47
N GLN A 31 -6.41 2.52 -15.03
CA GLN A 31 -7.36 1.73 -15.82
C GLN A 31 -8.82 1.95 -15.41
N ALA A 32 -9.10 2.45 -14.20
CA ALA A 32 -10.47 2.78 -13.80
C ALA A 32 -10.69 4.29 -13.72
N PHE A 33 -9.84 5.04 -13.02
CA PHE A 33 -10.10 6.46 -12.78
C PHE A 33 -9.97 7.31 -14.05
N SER A 34 -8.87 7.16 -14.79
CA SER A 34 -8.62 7.95 -16.01
C SER A 34 -9.68 7.73 -17.10
N PRO A 35 -10.07 6.48 -17.47
CA PRO A 35 -11.11 6.27 -18.46
C PRO A 35 -12.46 6.84 -18.04
N MET A 36 -12.83 6.73 -16.77
CA MET A 36 -14.09 7.28 -16.25
C MET A 36 -14.11 8.80 -16.34
N GLN A 37 -13.00 9.48 -16.05
CA GLN A 37 -12.89 10.93 -16.26
C GLN A 37 -13.04 11.30 -17.73
N MET A 38 -12.41 10.55 -18.65
CA MET A 38 -12.56 10.79 -20.08
C MET A 38 -14.01 10.58 -20.54
N MET A 39 -14.68 9.53 -20.05
CA MET A 39 -16.08 9.27 -20.39
C MET A 39 -17.00 10.39 -19.91
N VAL A 40 -16.84 10.85 -18.67
CA VAL A 40 -17.59 12.00 -18.14
C VAL A 40 -17.33 13.25 -18.99
N LYS A 41 -16.07 13.51 -19.35
CA LYS A 41 -15.72 14.64 -20.20
C LYS A 41 -16.39 14.58 -21.58
N MET A 42 -16.35 13.42 -22.24
CA MET A 42 -17.04 13.23 -23.53
C MET A 42 -18.54 13.49 -23.42
N VAL A 43 -19.17 13.06 -22.33
CA VAL A 43 -20.60 13.32 -22.08
C VAL A 43 -20.86 14.82 -21.88
N MET A 44 -20.03 15.49 -21.07
CA MET A 44 -20.13 16.94 -20.85
C MET A 44 -19.86 17.76 -22.12
N ASP A 45 -19.00 17.28 -23.01
CA ASP A 45 -18.70 17.89 -24.31
C ASP A 45 -19.84 17.68 -25.34
N GLY A 46 -20.93 17.03 -24.95
CA GLY A 46 -22.15 16.89 -25.74
C GLY A 46 -22.19 15.69 -26.67
N VAL A 47 -21.26 14.73 -26.53
CA VAL A 47 -21.30 13.45 -27.27
C VAL A 47 -22.57 12.65 -26.92
N TRP A 48 -23.06 12.81 -25.69
CA TRP A 48 -24.32 12.25 -25.23
C TRP A 48 -25.10 13.31 -24.44
N VAL A 49 -26.35 13.54 -24.84
CA VAL A 49 -27.22 14.57 -24.24
C VAL A 49 -28.55 13.97 -23.83
N GLY A 50 -29.02 14.35 -22.64
CA GLY A 50 -30.35 14.00 -22.11
C GLY A 50 -30.30 13.56 -20.65
N ARG A 51 -31.46 13.34 -20.04
CA ARG A 51 -31.58 13.02 -18.59
C ARG A 51 -30.73 11.83 -18.13
N GLY A 52 -30.53 10.84 -19.00
CA GLY A 52 -29.66 9.69 -18.70
C GLY A 52 -28.17 10.04 -18.72
N ALA A 53 -27.77 11.00 -19.57
CA ALA A 53 -26.41 11.52 -19.62
C ALA A 53 -26.09 12.32 -18.35
N ASP A 54 -27.01 13.17 -17.92
CA ASP A 54 -26.89 13.94 -16.68
C ASP A 54 -26.81 13.02 -15.45
N ALA A 55 -27.70 12.01 -15.38
CA ALA A 55 -27.70 11.03 -14.30
C ALA A 55 -26.42 10.17 -14.28
N PHE A 56 -25.87 9.81 -15.45
CA PHE A 56 -24.60 9.10 -15.54
C PHE A 56 -23.44 9.96 -15.02
N VAL A 57 -23.35 11.22 -15.44
CA VAL A 57 -22.30 12.15 -14.96
C VAL A 57 -22.40 12.31 -13.44
N ASP A 58 -23.62 12.50 -12.92
CA ASP A 58 -23.87 12.65 -11.49
C ASP A 58 -23.48 11.40 -10.69
N GLU A 59 -23.90 10.21 -11.12
CA GLU A 59 -23.58 8.94 -10.45
C GLU A 59 -22.09 8.62 -10.50
N VAL A 60 -21.43 8.91 -11.63
CA VAL A 60 -19.99 8.70 -11.77
C VAL A 60 -19.19 9.64 -10.86
N GLN A 61 -19.56 10.92 -10.81
CA GLN A 61 -18.87 11.92 -10.00
C GLN A 61 -19.17 11.75 -8.50
N SER A 62 -20.37 11.33 -8.12
CA SER A 62 -20.80 11.25 -6.72
C SER A 62 -20.48 9.91 -6.05
N ILE A 63 -20.45 8.80 -6.80
CA ILE A 63 -20.30 7.45 -6.23
C ILE A 63 -19.00 6.80 -6.71
N MET A 64 -18.81 6.67 -8.02
CA MET A 64 -17.72 5.88 -8.59
C MET A 64 -16.35 6.51 -8.39
N MET A 65 -16.16 7.78 -8.78
CA MET A 65 -14.87 8.46 -8.64
C MET A 65 -14.42 8.54 -7.16
N PRO A 66 -15.28 8.94 -6.20
CA PRO A 66 -14.91 8.92 -4.78
C PRO A 66 -14.71 7.51 -4.23
N GLY A 67 -15.45 6.51 -4.74
CA GLY A 67 -15.26 5.09 -4.39
C GLY A 67 -13.86 4.59 -4.75
N VAL A 68 -13.43 4.84 -6.00
CA VAL A 68 -12.10 4.48 -6.49
C VAL A 68 -11.00 5.23 -5.73
N GLY A 69 -11.21 6.52 -5.43
CA GLY A 69 -10.29 7.30 -4.60
C GLY A 69 -10.08 6.70 -3.21
N ARG A 70 -11.17 6.32 -2.52
CA ARG A 70 -11.11 5.66 -1.21
C ARG A 70 -10.36 4.33 -1.23
N ILE A 71 -10.45 3.56 -2.32
CA ILE A 71 -9.66 2.33 -2.48
C ILE A 71 -8.17 2.67 -2.54
N GLY A 72 -7.80 3.68 -3.34
CA GLY A 72 -6.43 4.17 -3.42
C GLY A 72 -5.88 4.63 -2.05
N ASP A 73 -6.67 5.40 -1.30
CA ASP A 73 -6.30 5.87 0.04
C ASP A 73 -6.11 4.72 1.03
N THR A 74 -7.00 3.73 0.99
CA THR A 74 -6.92 2.52 1.82
C THR A 74 -5.68 1.71 1.50
N MET A 75 -5.39 1.51 0.21
CA MET A 75 -4.19 0.81 -0.26
C MET A 75 -2.91 1.55 0.14
N SER A 76 -2.87 2.87 0.00
CA SER A 76 -1.73 3.69 0.45
C SER A 76 -1.50 3.58 1.96
N THR A 77 -2.58 3.69 2.74
CA THR A 77 -2.54 3.55 4.21
C THR A 77 -2.08 2.17 4.63
N PHE A 78 -2.60 1.13 3.99
CA PHE A 78 -2.19 -0.24 4.24
C PHE A 78 -0.71 -0.46 3.92
N GLY A 79 -0.22 0.07 2.80
CA GLY A 79 1.21 0.05 2.45
C GLY A 79 2.09 0.73 3.50
N LYS A 80 1.69 1.90 3.99
CA LYS A 80 2.40 2.61 5.08
C LYS A 80 2.44 1.79 6.38
N ASN A 81 1.32 1.18 6.75
CA ASN A 81 1.23 0.35 7.96
C ASN A 81 2.12 -0.89 7.86
N ILE A 82 2.16 -1.52 6.68
CA ILE A 82 3.06 -2.64 6.41
C ILE A 82 4.52 -2.20 6.54
N GLN A 83 4.90 -1.07 5.92
CA GLN A 83 6.26 -0.54 6.03
C GLN A 83 6.64 -0.24 7.50
N ASN A 84 5.71 0.34 8.26
CA ASN A 84 5.93 0.57 9.68
C ASN A 84 6.16 -0.74 10.44
N ALA A 85 5.37 -1.78 10.16
CA ALA A 85 5.57 -3.09 10.77
C ALA A 85 6.96 -3.69 10.46
N VAL A 86 7.48 -3.48 9.24
CA VAL A 86 8.86 -3.88 8.89
C VAL A 86 9.88 -3.13 9.72
N ASN A 87 9.73 -1.82 9.85
CA ASN A 87 10.66 -0.99 10.63
C ASN A 87 10.69 -1.44 12.11
N VAL A 88 9.52 -1.74 12.70
CA VAL A 88 9.42 -2.24 14.08
C VAL A 88 10.13 -3.59 14.24
N ILE A 89 10.03 -4.49 13.25
CA ILE A 89 10.74 -5.77 13.27
C ILE A 89 12.26 -5.54 13.24
N ASP A 90 12.73 -4.60 12.42
CA ASP A 90 14.15 -4.28 12.29
C ASP A 90 14.71 -3.68 13.58
N GLU A 91 14.00 -2.72 14.18
CA GLU A 91 14.37 -2.14 15.47
C GLU A 91 14.41 -3.20 16.58
N ALA A 92 13.47 -4.14 16.58
CA ALA A 92 13.46 -5.23 17.55
C ALA A 92 14.67 -6.17 17.38
N ASP A 93 15.06 -6.48 16.14
CA ASP A 93 16.23 -7.33 15.85
C ASP A 93 17.54 -6.64 16.29
N GLU A 94 17.69 -5.34 16.03
CA GLU A 94 18.83 -4.54 16.48
C GLU A 94 18.92 -4.52 18.01
N GLN A 95 17.81 -4.29 18.71
CA GLN A 95 17.77 -4.29 20.18
C GLN A 95 18.17 -5.65 20.76
N VAL A 96 17.67 -6.75 20.19
CA VAL A 96 18.03 -8.10 20.63
C VAL A 96 19.50 -8.40 20.37
N SER A 97 20.02 -8.05 19.19
CA SER A 97 21.44 -8.23 18.86
C SER A 97 22.35 -7.49 19.84
N ASN A 98 22.04 -6.22 20.13
CA ASN A 98 22.78 -5.41 21.09
C ASN A 98 22.73 -5.99 22.51
N ALA A 99 21.55 -6.47 22.95
CA ALA A 99 21.41 -7.10 24.26
C ALA A 99 22.20 -8.40 24.37
N VAL A 100 22.20 -9.24 23.33
CA VAL A 100 22.97 -10.48 23.29
C VAL A 100 24.47 -10.23 23.31
N ASN A 101 24.95 -9.25 22.53
CA ASN A 101 26.37 -8.87 22.53
C ASN A 101 26.80 -8.35 23.91
N GLY A 102 26.00 -7.49 24.54
CA GLY A 102 26.29 -7.00 25.89
C GLY A 102 26.33 -8.11 26.95
N LEU A 103 25.44 -9.10 26.84
CA LEU A 103 25.50 -10.29 27.71
C LEU A 103 26.75 -11.12 27.43
N ALA A 104 27.12 -11.33 26.17
CA ALA A 104 28.31 -12.08 25.78
C ALA A 104 29.59 -11.43 26.30
N ASP A 105 29.72 -10.10 26.20
CA ASP A 105 30.86 -9.34 26.73
C ASP A 105 30.95 -9.44 28.26
N MET A 106 29.81 -9.36 28.95
CA MET A 106 29.75 -9.54 30.41
C MET A 106 30.23 -10.93 30.81
N PHE A 107 29.77 -12.00 30.14
CA PHE A 107 30.23 -13.36 30.42
C PHE A 107 31.71 -13.57 30.05
N GLY A 108 32.20 -12.96 28.97
CA GLY A 108 33.60 -12.98 28.57
C GLY A 108 34.53 -12.17 29.48
N SER A 109 33.99 -11.28 30.32
CA SER A 109 34.77 -10.57 31.35
C SER A 109 34.89 -11.33 32.67
N ILE A 110 34.03 -12.33 32.89
CA ILE A 110 33.96 -13.13 34.13
C ILE A 110 34.79 -14.42 34.02
N TYR A 111 35.02 -14.91 32.80
CA TYR A 111 35.86 -16.08 32.49
C TYR A 111 37.15 -15.67 31.77
#